data_AF-A0AAV9JCJ5-F1
#
_entry.id   AF-A0AAV9JCJ5-F1
#
_cell.length_a   1.000
_cell.length_b   1.000
_cell.length_c   1.000
_cell.angle_alpha   90.00
_cell.angle_beta   90.00
_cell.angle_gamma   90.00
#
_symmetry.space_group_name_H-M   'P 1'
#
loop_
_entity.id
_entity.type
_entity.pdbx_description
1 polymer ?
#
loop_
_entity_poly.entity_id
_entity_poly.type
_entity_poly.pdbx_seq_one_letter_code
_entity_poly.pdbx_strand_id
1 'polypeptide(L)'
;MPPKKNRTAKGADGLTDKQAYLRAESQRISDEDEGAVSAAEATKTAERTWNALGGDEAKEAAVAEKRVWWAAREAAAAAAPAAAIGGREVVDDPVRGTGRKGGAVRQRLPTPGERVGPQTSGGVLDPGADVTAPPREPKGKGRAGPQASRMPAAPGGAIRGPGPRRPQPERDLDDLKQKSVIPEARKRKAEDNPPTWPDGRHWESGGYLGGGAFGQAFLYVARNEHHTVTDRKVVKDCYVKRIHYGHVQHWYGDPSNPAKRKHMEIKAMELIGGLPGSDKCVKIFRSEEEADGMFYRIYMNYCPHGSLQMLIEPDEAYKKATDATATRTTKAPVPQLHWERRIPEPFLWSVFEAMVEACTLLEYGGLESEQFRPGWERIVHRDIKLPNIFLDTPDAGRWPSYPKAQLGDFGMAVITSDGDPMNPTAYNDQEGTTGWMPQEMYPMLDRETKYPFLGDKLDQKTNVWGIGAVVLRLMNREWATENKQNREMYSEEDRLGEPLVFDRETEYSEELRGLARDCVSYDPGQRPELVELRRRVAGFVAEARLGQGMRDRAHGDHDEDDELKLWYQEDGYKDKLLGAGA
;
A
#
# COMPACT_ATOMS: atom_id res chain seq x y z
N MET A 1 42.31 -32.99 -28.90
CA MET A 1 42.65 -31.64 -28.38
C MET A 1 42.06 -31.53 -26.98
N PRO A 2 42.82 -31.09 -25.96
CA PRO A 2 42.24 -30.86 -24.64
C PRO A 2 41.33 -29.61 -24.70
N PRO A 3 40.26 -29.54 -23.91
CA PRO A 3 39.39 -28.37 -23.92
C PRO A 3 40.13 -27.18 -23.30
N LYS A 4 40.04 -26.03 -23.96
CA LYS A 4 40.56 -24.75 -23.48
C LYS A 4 39.87 -24.39 -22.16
N LYS A 5 40.64 -24.33 -21.07
CA LYS A 5 40.24 -23.68 -19.82
C LYS A 5 40.10 -22.18 -20.09
N ASN A 6 38.88 -21.64 -19.94
CA ASN A 6 38.65 -20.23 -19.68
C ASN A 6 37.25 -20.05 -19.12
N ARG A 7 37.16 -19.79 -17.81
CA ARG A 7 36.20 -18.86 -17.21
C ARG A 7 36.55 -18.66 -15.74
N THR A 8 37.00 -17.45 -15.42
CA THR A 8 36.95 -16.90 -14.06
C THR A 8 35.51 -17.00 -13.56
N ALA A 9 35.30 -17.74 -12.47
CA ALA A 9 34.01 -17.79 -11.81
C ALA A 9 33.72 -16.41 -11.22
N LYS A 10 32.51 -15.88 -11.43
CA LYS A 10 32.03 -14.71 -10.69
C LYS A 10 31.44 -15.22 -9.38
N GLY A 11 31.79 -14.59 -8.26
CA GLY A 11 31.19 -14.86 -6.96
C GLY A 11 29.73 -14.38 -6.90
N ALA A 12 29.04 -14.69 -5.79
CA ALA A 12 27.66 -14.28 -5.53
C ALA A 12 27.45 -12.75 -5.52
N ASP A 13 28.54 -11.99 -5.40
CA ASP A 13 28.64 -10.54 -5.47
C ASP A 13 28.84 -10.00 -6.91
N GLY A 14 28.90 -10.88 -7.92
CA GLY A 14 29.11 -10.54 -9.33
C GLY A 14 30.53 -10.06 -9.66
N LEU A 15 31.41 -9.98 -8.67
CA LEU A 15 32.80 -9.59 -8.81
C LEU A 15 33.63 -10.79 -9.24
N THR A 16 34.63 -10.54 -10.09
CA THR A 16 35.69 -11.52 -10.34
C THR A 16 36.57 -11.65 -9.10
N ASP A 17 37.24 -12.77 -8.93
CA ASP A 17 38.13 -13.01 -7.78
C ASP A 17 39.20 -11.92 -7.64
N LYS A 18 39.75 -11.44 -8.76
CA LYS A 18 40.65 -10.28 -8.78
C LYS A 18 39.99 -9.03 -8.22
N GLN A 19 38.75 -8.73 -8.60
CA GLN A 19 38.03 -7.54 -8.12
C GLN A 19 37.69 -7.63 -6.63
N ALA A 20 37.28 -8.82 -6.16
CA ALA A 20 37.02 -9.05 -4.74
C ALA A 20 38.30 -8.85 -3.91
N TYR A 21 39.43 -9.41 -4.36
CA TYR A 21 40.73 -9.21 -3.72
C TYR A 21 41.15 -7.74 -3.70
N LEU A 22 41.11 -7.05 -4.85
CA LEU A 22 41.55 -5.66 -4.95
C LEU A 22 40.72 -4.73 -4.08
N ARG A 23 39.41 -4.96 -3.98
CA ARG A 23 38.52 -4.17 -3.12
C ARG A 23 38.89 -4.33 -1.64
N ALA A 24 39.00 -5.58 -1.19
CA ALA A 24 39.31 -5.86 0.22
C ALA A 24 40.73 -5.41 0.62
N GLU A 25 41.72 -5.65 -0.24
CA GLU A 25 43.12 -5.32 0.04
C GLU A 25 43.41 -3.81 -0.07
N SER A 26 42.78 -3.11 -1.02
CA SER A 26 42.88 -1.64 -1.12
C SER A 26 42.27 -0.96 0.12
N GLN A 27 41.13 -1.45 0.61
CA GLN A 27 40.54 -0.91 1.84
C GLN A 27 41.43 -1.17 3.06
N ARG A 28 41.98 -2.39 3.21
CA ARG A 28 42.92 -2.73 4.29
C ARG A 28 44.14 -1.80 4.31
N ILE A 29 44.75 -1.55 3.15
CA ILE A 29 45.91 -0.64 3.02
C ILE A 29 45.51 0.79 3.40
N SER A 30 44.31 1.24 3.01
CA SER A 30 43.81 2.56 3.37
C SER A 30 43.54 2.72 4.87
N ASP A 31 43.09 1.66 5.54
CA ASP A 31 42.78 1.70 6.98
C ASP A 31 44.02 1.57 7.86
N GLU A 32 45.01 0.77 7.46
CA GLU A 32 46.27 0.59 8.20
C GLU A 32 47.14 1.85 8.22
N ASP A 33 46.97 2.72 7.22
CA ASP A 33 47.67 4.02 7.13
C ASP A 33 46.78 5.19 7.58
N GLU A 34 45.68 4.92 8.30
CA GLU A 34 44.70 5.91 8.80
C GLU A 34 44.22 6.93 7.74
N GLY A 35 44.15 6.50 6.47
CA GLY A 35 43.76 7.36 5.35
C GLY A 35 44.86 8.27 4.79
N ALA A 36 46.12 8.12 5.21
CA ALA A 36 47.26 8.88 4.68
C ALA A 36 47.59 8.53 3.21
N VAL A 37 47.22 7.34 2.75
CA VAL A 37 47.39 6.88 1.37
C VAL A 37 46.09 7.06 0.59
N SER A 38 46.17 7.71 -0.58
CA SER A 38 44.99 7.92 -1.41
C SER A 38 44.38 6.60 -1.91
N ALA A 39 43.07 6.55 -2.10
CA ALA A 39 42.37 5.34 -2.60
C ALA A 39 42.94 4.82 -3.93
N ALA A 40 43.46 5.72 -4.77
CA ALA A 40 44.13 5.37 -6.02
C ALA A 40 45.48 4.67 -5.79
N GLU A 41 46.27 5.12 -4.81
CA GLU A 41 47.56 4.53 -4.45
C GLU A 41 47.41 3.22 -3.69
N ALA A 42 46.40 3.11 -2.81
CA ALA A 42 46.06 1.86 -2.14
C ALA A 42 45.65 0.77 -3.14
N THR A 43 44.83 1.13 -4.14
CA THR A 43 44.42 0.22 -5.21
C THR A 43 45.62 -0.22 -6.06
N LYS A 44 46.52 0.71 -6.39
CA LYS A 44 47.74 0.41 -7.17
C LYS A 44 48.70 -0.51 -6.40
N THR A 45 48.77 -0.37 -5.08
CA THR A 45 49.55 -1.25 -4.21
C THR A 45 48.92 -2.64 -4.13
N ALA A 46 47.60 -2.74 -3.95
CA ALA A 46 46.87 -4.00 -3.99
C ALA A 46 47.05 -4.74 -5.33
N GLU A 47 47.09 -4.02 -6.46
CA GLU A 47 47.37 -4.60 -7.79
C GLU A 47 48.79 -5.17 -7.91
N ARG A 48 49.79 -4.52 -7.32
CA ARG A 48 51.16 -5.05 -7.28
C ARG A 48 51.22 -6.33 -6.47
N THR A 49 50.57 -6.37 -5.31
CA THR A 49 50.49 -7.56 -4.47
C THR A 49 49.77 -8.71 -5.19
N TRP A 50 48.65 -8.43 -5.86
CA TRP A 50 47.93 -9.43 -6.66
C TRP A 50 48.79 -10.04 -7.77
N ASN A 51 49.59 -9.21 -8.45
CA ASN A 51 50.47 -9.68 -9.52
C ASN A 51 51.69 -10.45 -9.00
N ALA A 52 52.09 -10.23 -7.74
CA ALA A 52 53.16 -10.95 -7.07
C ALA A 52 52.72 -12.32 -6.51
N LEU A 53 51.41 -12.54 -6.32
CA LEU A 53 50.86 -13.85 -5.94
C LEU A 53 51.04 -14.84 -7.11
N GLY A 54 51.78 -15.93 -6.85
CA GLY A 54 52.08 -16.97 -7.85
C GLY A 54 50.92 -17.95 -8.08
N GLY A 55 50.74 -18.40 -9.32
CA GLY A 55 49.74 -19.42 -9.67
C GLY A 55 48.28 -19.02 -9.40
N ASP A 56 47.34 -19.91 -9.71
CA ASP A 56 45.90 -19.67 -9.47
C ASP A 56 45.50 -20.09 -8.03
N GLU A 57 46.13 -21.14 -7.48
CA GLU A 57 45.85 -21.63 -6.12
C GLU A 57 46.18 -20.59 -5.03
N ALA A 58 47.29 -19.87 -5.14
CA ALA A 58 47.62 -18.82 -4.15
C ALA A 58 46.69 -17.61 -4.27
N LYS A 59 46.16 -17.33 -5.46
CA LYS A 59 45.19 -16.25 -5.69
C LYS A 59 43.82 -16.61 -5.14
N GLU A 60 43.35 -17.84 -5.32
CA GLU A 60 42.10 -18.31 -4.71
C GLU A 60 42.18 -18.33 -3.18
N ALA A 61 43.29 -18.80 -2.62
CA ALA A 61 43.51 -18.78 -1.17
C ALA A 61 43.48 -17.34 -0.59
N ALA A 62 44.13 -16.39 -1.28
CA ALA A 62 44.12 -15.00 -0.88
C ALA A 62 42.73 -14.36 -0.96
N VAL A 63 41.91 -14.72 -1.96
CA VAL A 63 40.53 -14.22 -2.09
C VAL A 63 39.64 -14.76 -0.97
N ALA A 64 39.79 -16.04 -0.61
CA ALA A 64 39.05 -16.65 0.47
C ALA A 64 39.37 -15.98 1.82
N GLU A 65 40.66 -15.76 2.11
CA GLU A 65 41.10 -15.08 3.33
C GLU A 65 40.52 -13.66 3.46
N LYS A 66 40.54 -12.89 2.37
CA LYS A 66 40.05 -11.50 2.37
C LYS A 66 38.53 -11.39 2.47
N ARG A 67 37.78 -12.37 1.95
CA ARG A 67 36.32 -12.45 2.16
C ARG A 67 35.96 -12.68 3.63
N VAL A 68 36.72 -13.54 4.32
CA VAL A 68 36.54 -13.77 5.76
C VAL A 68 36.84 -12.50 6.55
N TRP A 69 37.92 -11.79 6.23
CA TRP A 69 38.24 -10.52 6.86
C TRP A 69 37.13 -9.47 6.67
N TRP A 70 36.59 -9.34 5.45
CA TRP A 70 35.50 -8.39 5.15
C TRP A 70 34.22 -8.73 5.92
N ALA A 71 33.81 -10.00 5.92
CA ALA A 71 32.64 -10.47 6.67
C ALA A 71 32.79 -10.26 8.18
N ALA A 72 33.99 -10.50 8.73
CA ALA A 72 34.29 -10.26 10.14
C ALA A 72 34.23 -8.76 10.49
N ARG A 73 34.68 -7.89 9.59
CA ARG A 73 34.58 -6.43 9.77
C ARG A 73 33.14 -5.95 9.70
N GLU A 74 32.34 -6.41 8.74
CA GLU A 74 30.91 -6.08 8.67
C GLU A 74 30.17 -6.54 9.93
N ALA A 75 30.51 -7.72 10.45
CA ALA A 75 30.00 -8.21 11.72
C ALA A 75 30.45 -7.36 12.92
N ALA A 76 31.70 -6.89 12.95
CA ALA A 76 32.22 -6.02 14.01
C ALA A 76 31.62 -4.60 13.97
N ALA A 77 31.40 -4.04 12.78
CA ALA A 77 30.67 -2.78 12.60
C ALA A 77 29.20 -2.92 13.04
N ALA A 78 28.60 -4.10 12.86
CA ALA A 78 27.27 -4.43 13.37
C ALA A 78 27.23 -4.67 14.90
N ALA A 79 28.38 -4.79 15.58
CA ALA A 79 28.47 -5.13 17.00
C ALA A 79 28.89 -3.98 17.93
N ALA A 80 29.22 -2.78 17.41
CA ALA A 80 29.60 -1.64 18.25
C ALA A 80 28.37 -1.01 18.94
N PRO A 81 28.30 -0.92 20.29
CA PRO A 81 27.17 -0.30 20.98
C PRO A 81 27.27 1.24 20.95
N ALA A 82 26.11 1.88 20.77
CA ALA A 82 25.93 3.32 20.82
C ALA A 82 26.35 3.91 22.19
N ALA A 83 27.52 4.56 22.24
CA ALA A 83 27.89 5.44 23.33
C ALA A 83 27.62 6.90 22.92
N ALA A 84 26.40 7.38 23.17
CA ALA A 84 26.08 8.80 23.29
C ALA A 84 24.70 9.03 23.94
N ILE A 85 24.52 8.61 25.19
CA ILE A 85 23.55 9.25 26.10
C ILE A 85 24.27 9.54 27.41
N GLY A 86 24.93 10.69 27.49
CA GLY A 86 25.09 11.40 28.76
C GLY A 86 23.83 12.25 28.94
N GLY A 87 23.17 12.31 30.08
CA GLY A 87 23.58 12.05 31.44
C GLY A 87 22.93 13.15 32.27
N ARG A 88 21.97 12.80 33.13
CA ARG A 88 21.68 13.58 34.33
C ARG A 88 21.05 12.66 35.38
N GLU A 89 21.89 12.32 36.34
CA GLU A 89 21.53 11.67 37.59
C GLU A 89 20.51 12.50 38.36
N VAL A 90 19.49 11.84 38.90
CA VAL A 90 18.92 12.20 40.20
C VAL A 90 18.83 10.91 40.99
N VAL A 91 19.63 10.86 42.05
CA VAL A 91 19.65 9.88 43.13
C VAL A 91 18.35 10.01 43.93
N ASP A 92 17.71 8.91 44.30
CA ASP A 92 17.28 8.71 45.70
C ASP A 92 16.80 7.28 46.00
N ASP A 93 17.23 6.82 47.17
CA ASP A 93 17.06 5.53 47.83
C ASP A 93 15.58 5.19 48.17
N PRO A 94 15.25 3.90 48.39
CA PRO A 94 13.91 3.48 48.76
C PRO A 94 13.74 3.22 50.28
N VAL A 95 12.47 3.22 50.71
CA VAL A 95 11.85 2.40 51.79
C VAL A 95 11.30 3.12 53.05
N ARG A 96 10.10 2.64 53.45
CA ARG A 96 9.24 2.85 54.65
C ARG A 96 8.42 4.14 54.65
N GLY A 97 7.11 4.14 54.89
CA GLY A 97 6.21 3.15 55.48
C GLY A 97 5.26 3.87 56.46
N THR A 98 4.02 3.39 56.57
CA THR A 98 2.91 3.90 57.42
C THR A 98 2.25 5.18 56.89
N GLY A 99 0.93 5.40 56.90
CA GLY A 99 -0.19 4.73 57.53
C GLY A 99 -1.15 5.79 58.11
N ARG A 100 -2.44 5.69 57.76
CA ARG A 100 -3.65 6.31 58.38
C ARG A 100 -4.20 7.67 57.87
N LYS A 101 -5.47 7.53 57.42
CA LYS A 101 -6.71 8.23 57.80
C LYS A 101 -6.89 9.72 57.43
N GLY A 102 -7.83 9.93 56.51
CA GLY A 102 -9.13 10.58 56.78
C GLY A 102 -9.15 12.11 56.87
N GLY A 103 -9.83 12.74 55.90
CA GLY A 103 -10.22 14.15 56.00
C GLY A 103 -10.87 14.65 54.72
N ALA A 104 -12.20 14.70 54.70
CA ALA A 104 -12.97 15.36 53.66
C ALA A 104 -12.84 16.88 53.76
N VAL A 105 -12.49 17.57 52.68
CA VAL A 105 -12.75 19.00 52.49
C VAL A 105 -13.09 19.28 51.02
N ARG A 106 -14.27 19.90 50.82
CA ARG A 106 -14.81 20.42 49.57
C ARG A 106 -14.03 21.64 49.07
N GLN A 107 -13.74 21.72 47.76
CA GLN A 107 -13.67 22.99 46.99
C GLN A 107 -14.10 22.67 45.55
N ARG A 108 -15.34 23.01 45.15
CA ARG A 108 -15.81 24.25 44.46
C ARG A 108 -15.11 24.54 43.12
N LEU A 109 -15.84 24.21 42.05
CA LEU A 109 -15.74 24.77 40.70
C LEU A 109 -15.98 26.29 40.71
N PRO A 110 -15.45 27.00 39.69
CA PRO A 110 -16.14 28.19 39.19
C PRO A 110 -16.34 28.17 37.67
N THR A 111 -17.54 28.58 37.27
CA THR A 111 -17.90 29.19 35.97
C THR A 111 -18.91 30.33 36.29
N PRO A 112 -19.32 31.20 35.35
CA PRO A 112 -18.55 31.98 34.37
C PRO A 112 -18.95 33.49 34.35
N GLY A 113 -18.09 34.32 33.74
CA GLY A 113 -18.46 35.55 33.01
C GLY A 113 -18.69 36.85 33.79
N GLU A 114 -17.98 37.93 33.41
CA GLU A 114 -18.62 39.17 32.95
C GLU A 114 -17.62 40.18 32.33
N ARG A 115 -18.16 40.94 31.38
CA ARG A 115 -17.53 41.94 30.51
C ARG A 115 -17.31 43.26 31.25
N VAL A 116 -16.18 43.95 30.99
CA VAL A 116 -16.13 45.43 30.91
C VAL A 116 -14.97 45.84 29.98
N GLY A 117 -15.26 46.58 28.92
CA GLY A 117 -14.38 47.64 28.37
C GLY A 117 -15.13 48.98 28.50
N PRO A 118 -14.77 50.09 27.82
CA PRO A 118 -13.50 50.46 27.16
C PRO A 118 -13.07 51.93 27.47
N GLN A 119 -11.79 52.32 27.28
CA GLN A 119 -11.31 53.71 26.98
C GLN A 119 -9.88 53.59 26.37
N THR A 120 -9.57 53.89 25.11
CA THR A 120 -9.49 55.15 24.31
C THR A 120 -8.36 56.12 24.67
N SER A 121 -7.34 56.16 23.81
CA SER A 121 -6.66 57.33 23.22
C SER A 121 -5.79 56.80 22.06
N GLY A 122 -5.68 57.37 20.86
CA GLY A 122 -6.07 58.65 20.30
C GLY A 122 -4.91 59.13 19.40
N GLY A 123 -5.08 59.13 18.08
CA GLY A 123 -4.08 59.60 17.11
C GLY A 123 -4.47 59.34 15.65
N VAL A 124 -5.20 60.30 15.07
CA VAL A 124 -5.75 60.35 13.71
C VAL A 124 -4.82 61.16 12.80
N LEU A 125 -4.76 60.86 11.48
CA LEU A 125 -4.96 61.81 10.35
C LEU A 125 -4.67 61.13 8.98
N ASP A 126 -5.73 60.94 8.19
CA ASP A 126 -5.81 60.95 6.71
C ASP A 126 -6.02 62.44 6.26
N PRO A 127 -6.07 62.91 4.97
CA PRO A 127 -6.33 62.19 3.71
C PRO A 127 -5.67 62.68 2.38
N GLY A 128 -5.77 61.83 1.35
CA GLY A 128 -6.28 62.17 0.00
C GLY A 128 -5.38 62.86 -1.07
N ALA A 129 -5.18 62.20 -2.22
CA ALA A 129 -5.68 62.60 -3.55
C ALA A 129 -4.90 61.96 -4.72
N ASP A 130 -5.66 61.23 -5.57
CA ASP A 130 -5.77 61.29 -7.04
C ASP A 130 -4.51 61.50 -7.93
N VAL A 131 -4.43 60.76 -9.06
CA VAL A 131 -4.06 61.21 -10.44
C VAL A 131 -3.89 59.97 -11.36
N THR A 132 -4.96 59.65 -12.09
CA THR A 132 -5.07 59.29 -13.53
C THR A 132 -4.02 58.43 -14.27
N ALA A 133 -4.52 57.37 -14.93
CA ALA A 133 -3.96 56.75 -16.17
C ALA A 133 -3.97 57.75 -17.35
N PRO A 134 -3.26 57.54 -18.51
CA PRO A 134 -3.75 56.64 -19.59
C PRO A 134 -2.62 56.11 -20.54
N PRO A 135 -2.81 55.77 -21.84
CA PRO A 135 -3.32 54.50 -22.38
C PRO A 135 -2.43 53.92 -23.53
N ARG A 136 -2.79 52.75 -24.09
CA ARG A 136 -3.03 52.56 -25.56
C ARG A 136 -3.28 51.10 -25.97
N GLU A 137 -4.33 50.95 -26.77
CA GLU A 137 -4.83 49.78 -27.50
C GLU A 137 -4.11 49.56 -28.88
N PRO A 138 -4.70 48.94 -29.94
CA PRO A 138 -4.69 47.49 -30.24
C PRO A 138 -4.35 47.17 -31.72
N LYS A 139 -3.76 46.02 -32.08
CA LYS A 139 -3.80 45.44 -33.46
C LYS A 139 -3.55 43.93 -33.33
N GLY A 140 -4.19 42.98 -34.03
CA GLY A 140 -4.86 43.03 -35.32
C GLY A 140 -4.32 41.89 -36.19
N LYS A 141 -5.21 41.00 -36.65
CA LYS A 141 -5.04 39.81 -37.52
C LYS A 141 -4.03 39.94 -38.68
N GLY A 142 -3.42 38.82 -39.11
CA GLY A 142 -3.02 38.66 -40.52
C GLY A 142 -1.87 37.71 -40.87
N ARG A 143 -2.23 36.62 -41.54
CA ARG A 143 -1.51 35.69 -42.46
C ARG A 143 -0.12 36.07 -43.04
N ALA A 144 0.58 34.97 -43.38
CA ALA A 144 1.42 34.70 -44.58
C ALA A 144 2.92 34.55 -44.30
N GLY A 145 3.46 33.39 -44.69
CA GLY A 145 4.90 33.09 -44.64
C GLY A 145 5.70 33.76 -45.76
N PRO A 146 6.99 33.42 -45.88
CA PRO A 146 7.60 33.37 -47.20
C PRO A 146 8.48 32.14 -47.45
N GLN A 147 8.56 31.87 -48.74
CA GLN A 147 9.29 30.83 -49.43
C GLN A 147 10.82 30.99 -49.38
N ALA A 148 11.46 29.82 -49.42
CA ALA A 148 12.67 29.44 -50.16
C ALA A 148 13.57 30.52 -50.78
N SER A 149 14.84 30.48 -50.38
CA SER A 149 15.99 30.93 -51.18
C SER A 149 16.88 29.73 -51.50
N ARG A 150 16.98 29.39 -52.79
CA ARG A 150 17.90 28.44 -53.43
C ARG A 150 19.33 29.02 -53.47
N MET A 151 20.33 28.15 -53.32
CA MET A 151 21.68 28.23 -53.95
C MET A 151 22.38 26.84 -53.80
N PRO A 152 23.40 26.51 -54.62
CA PRO A 152 23.26 25.48 -55.65
C PRO A 152 23.98 24.14 -55.39
N ALA A 153 23.63 23.16 -56.23
CA ALA A 153 24.18 21.80 -56.27
C ALA A 153 25.58 21.72 -56.93
N ALA A 154 26.40 20.80 -56.43
CA ALA A 154 27.55 20.17 -57.09
C ALA A 154 27.78 18.78 -56.44
N PRO A 155 28.45 17.80 -57.08
CA PRO A 155 27.76 16.61 -57.56
C PRO A 155 28.24 15.28 -56.95
N GLY A 156 27.39 14.25 -57.06
CA GLY A 156 27.81 12.88 -57.33
C GLY A 156 28.30 12.01 -56.16
N GLY A 157 27.39 11.24 -55.56
CA GLY A 157 27.73 10.12 -54.69
C GLY A 157 26.56 9.13 -54.60
N ALA A 158 26.74 7.96 -55.19
CA ALA A 158 25.73 6.93 -55.44
C ALA A 158 24.79 6.58 -54.27
N ILE A 159 23.51 6.44 -54.62
CA ILE A 159 22.46 5.82 -53.80
C ILE A 159 22.83 4.35 -53.54
N ARG A 160 23.07 3.98 -52.27
CA ARG A 160 22.97 2.59 -51.81
C ARG A 160 21.54 2.37 -51.30
N GLY A 161 20.87 1.36 -51.86
CA GLY A 161 19.51 0.96 -51.50
C GLY A 161 19.36 0.46 -50.06
N PRO A 162 18.11 0.18 -49.63
CA PRO A 162 17.82 -0.26 -48.28
C PRO A 162 18.48 -1.63 -48.02
N GLY A 163 19.39 -1.66 -47.06
CA GLY A 163 19.98 -2.91 -46.57
C GLY A 163 18.91 -3.82 -45.93
N PRO A 164 19.16 -5.14 -45.86
CA PRO A 164 18.18 -6.11 -45.38
C PRO A 164 17.79 -5.80 -43.94
N ARG A 165 16.47 -5.77 -43.69
CA ARG A 165 15.90 -5.69 -42.34
C ARG A 165 16.50 -6.82 -41.50
N ARG A 166 17.14 -6.47 -40.38
CA ARG A 166 17.43 -7.46 -39.34
C ARG A 166 16.11 -8.13 -38.92
N PRO A 167 16.04 -9.46 -38.82
CA PRO A 167 14.86 -10.11 -38.25
C PRO A 167 14.67 -9.56 -36.84
N GLN A 168 13.47 -9.06 -36.55
CA GLN A 168 13.08 -8.80 -35.17
C GLN A 168 13.18 -10.13 -34.41
N PRO A 169 13.70 -10.15 -33.18
CA PRO A 169 13.64 -11.36 -32.38
C PRO A 169 12.16 -11.73 -32.24
N GLU A 170 11.81 -12.93 -32.71
CA GLU A 170 10.52 -13.54 -32.42
C GLU A 170 10.32 -13.42 -30.90
N ARG A 171 9.30 -12.67 -30.47
CA ARG A 171 8.86 -12.75 -29.09
C ARG A 171 8.46 -14.20 -28.87
N ASP A 172 9.25 -14.90 -28.06
CA ASP A 172 9.17 -16.34 -27.86
C ASP A 172 7.71 -16.76 -27.65
N LEU A 173 7.21 -17.60 -28.56
CA LEU A 173 5.94 -18.30 -28.40
C LEU A 173 5.90 -19.15 -27.11
N ASP A 174 7.05 -19.41 -26.51
CA ASP A 174 7.20 -20.11 -25.23
C ASP A 174 6.88 -19.24 -24.00
N ASP A 175 7.07 -17.92 -24.08
CA ASP A 175 6.70 -16.96 -23.02
C ASP A 175 5.16 -16.82 -22.92
N LEU A 176 4.47 -16.92 -24.06
CA LEU A 176 3.01 -16.96 -24.12
C LEU A 176 2.44 -18.32 -23.65
N LYS A 177 3.16 -19.43 -23.89
CA LYS A 177 2.77 -20.77 -23.39
C LYS A 177 3.02 -20.94 -21.89
N GLN A 178 4.11 -20.38 -21.33
CA GLN A 178 4.32 -20.43 -19.88
C GLN A 178 3.27 -19.63 -19.10
N LYS A 179 2.77 -18.52 -19.67
CA LYS A 179 1.68 -17.73 -19.08
C LYS A 179 0.34 -18.48 -19.03
N SER A 180 0.07 -19.42 -19.94
CA SER A 180 -1.17 -20.21 -19.91
C SER A 180 -1.08 -21.47 -19.03
N VAL A 181 0.11 -22.05 -18.87
CA VAL A 181 0.31 -23.29 -18.08
C VAL A 181 0.26 -23.04 -16.57
N ILE A 182 0.72 -21.88 -16.08
CA ILE A 182 0.79 -21.59 -14.63
C ILE A 182 -0.61 -21.45 -13.99
N PRO A 183 -1.57 -20.68 -14.54
CA PRO A 183 -2.93 -20.61 -14.00
C PRO A 183 -3.63 -21.97 -13.97
N GLU A 184 -3.39 -22.80 -14.97
CA GLU A 184 -4.03 -24.10 -15.12
C GLU A 184 -3.44 -25.15 -14.17
N ALA A 185 -2.12 -25.11 -13.95
CA ALA A 185 -1.47 -25.91 -12.91
C ALA A 185 -1.90 -25.50 -11.49
N ARG A 186 -2.11 -24.20 -11.24
CA ARG A 186 -2.67 -23.68 -9.97
C ARG A 186 -4.09 -24.18 -9.77
N LYS A 187 -4.96 -24.02 -10.77
CA LYS A 187 -6.34 -24.50 -10.72
C LYS A 187 -6.42 -26.01 -10.44
N ARG A 188 -5.62 -26.81 -11.15
CA ARG A 188 -5.52 -28.25 -10.91
C ARG A 188 -5.08 -28.58 -9.49
N LYS A 189 -4.11 -27.85 -8.94
CA LYS A 189 -3.65 -28.06 -7.55
C LYS A 189 -4.76 -27.79 -6.53
N ALA A 190 -5.57 -26.75 -6.72
CA ALA A 190 -6.74 -26.51 -5.87
C ALA A 190 -7.79 -27.63 -5.99
N GLU A 191 -8.01 -28.15 -7.20
CA GLU A 191 -8.92 -29.29 -7.46
C GLU A 191 -8.41 -30.59 -6.83
N ASP A 192 -7.10 -30.86 -6.91
CA ASP A 192 -6.44 -32.05 -6.37
C ASP A 192 -6.32 -32.01 -4.83
N ASN A 193 -6.38 -30.82 -4.22
CA ASN A 193 -6.30 -30.61 -2.78
C ASN A 193 -7.57 -29.93 -2.26
N PRO A 194 -8.74 -30.61 -2.21
CA PRO A 194 -9.99 -30.01 -1.78
C PRO A 194 -9.93 -29.57 -0.31
N PRO A 195 -10.66 -28.50 0.08
CA PRO A 195 -10.70 -28.06 1.48
C PRO A 195 -11.21 -29.13 2.43
N THR A 196 -10.57 -29.23 3.60
CA THR A 196 -10.96 -30.17 4.65
C THR A 196 -11.73 -29.47 5.76
N TRP A 197 -12.75 -30.12 6.31
CA TRP A 197 -13.63 -29.51 7.31
C TRP A 197 -13.64 -30.36 8.59
N PRO A 198 -13.02 -29.89 9.69
CA PRO A 198 -12.90 -30.68 10.92
C PRO A 198 -14.19 -30.69 11.76
N ASP A 199 -15.20 -29.89 11.39
CA ASP A 199 -16.44 -29.70 12.14
C ASP A 199 -17.53 -30.72 11.82
N GLY A 200 -17.23 -31.70 10.96
CA GLY A 200 -18.15 -32.78 10.58
C GLY A 200 -19.35 -32.32 9.74
N ARG A 201 -19.44 -31.04 9.36
CA ARG A 201 -20.52 -30.53 8.51
C ARG A 201 -20.26 -30.88 7.06
N HIS A 202 -21.35 -31.04 6.29
CA HIS A 202 -21.26 -31.14 4.84
C HIS A 202 -21.10 -29.73 4.25
N TRP A 203 -19.99 -29.51 3.55
CA TRP A 203 -19.67 -28.24 2.91
C TRP A 203 -19.69 -28.38 1.39
N GLU A 204 -20.38 -27.46 0.74
CA GLU A 204 -20.56 -27.40 -0.70
C GLU A 204 -19.87 -26.16 -1.26
N SER A 205 -19.29 -26.24 -2.46
CA SER A 205 -18.79 -25.05 -3.14
C SER A 205 -19.95 -24.13 -3.53
N GLY A 206 -19.92 -22.89 -3.03
CA GLY A 206 -20.80 -21.79 -3.42
C GLY A 206 -20.30 -21.01 -4.64
N GLY A 207 -19.16 -21.40 -5.22
CA GLY A 207 -18.60 -20.82 -6.43
C GLY A 207 -17.37 -19.93 -6.23
N TYR A 208 -16.81 -19.49 -7.35
CA TYR A 208 -15.64 -18.60 -7.40
C TYR A 208 -16.05 -17.16 -7.06
N LEU A 209 -15.33 -16.53 -6.14
CA LEU A 209 -15.58 -15.14 -5.72
C LEU A 209 -14.65 -14.14 -6.41
N GLY A 210 -13.45 -14.56 -6.80
CA GLY A 210 -12.46 -13.67 -7.39
C GLY A 210 -11.04 -14.19 -7.19
N GLY A 211 -10.08 -13.56 -7.85
CA GLY A 211 -8.69 -14.00 -7.82
C GLY A 211 -7.77 -13.04 -8.54
N GLY A 212 -6.52 -13.00 -8.07
CA GLY A 212 -5.47 -12.12 -8.57
C GLY A 212 -4.20 -12.88 -8.89
N ALA A 213 -3.08 -12.16 -8.96
CA ALA A 213 -1.79 -12.73 -9.32
C ALA A 213 -1.28 -13.80 -8.32
N PHE A 214 -1.71 -13.70 -7.05
CA PHE A 214 -1.17 -14.46 -5.93
C PHE A 214 -2.14 -15.50 -5.34
N GLY A 215 -3.44 -15.43 -5.64
CA GLY A 215 -4.39 -16.42 -5.14
C GLY A 215 -5.80 -16.29 -5.70
N GLN A 216 -6.63 -17.27 -5.35
CA GLN A 216 -8.03 -17.40 -5.78
C GLN A 216 -8.93 -17.66 -4.57
N ALA A 217 -10.08 -17.00 -4.51
CA ALA A 217 -11.05 -17.11 -3.43
C ALA A 217 -12.32 -17.82 -3.90
N PHE A 218 -12.77 -18.77 -3.08
CA PHE A 218 -13.96 -19.58 -3.32
C PHE A 218 -14.88 -19.54 -2.10
N LEU A 219 -16.19 -19.43 -2.34
CA LEU A 219 -17.20 -19.56 -1.30
C LEU A 219 -17.47 -21.03 -1.03
N TYR A 220 -17.62 -21.38 0.24
CA TYR A 220 -18.11 -22.66 0.71
C TYR A 220 -19.27 -22.44 1.66
N VAL A 221 -20.29 -23.28 1.54
CA VAL A 221 -21.55 -23.15 2.27
C VAL A 221 -21.87 -24.48 2.94
N ALA A 222 -22.10 -24.45 4.25
CA ALA A 222 -22.60 -25.60 4.98
C ALA A 222 -24.13 -25.56 5.03
N ARG A 223 -24.79 -26.70 4.82
CA ARG A 223 -26.24 -26.83 4.89
C ARG A 223 -26.67 -27.90 5.90
N ASN A 224 -27.81 -27.69 6.54
CA ASN A 224 -28.48 -28.73 7.32
C ASN A 224 -29.32 -29.65 6.40
N GLU A 225 -29.97 -30.65 6.99
CA GLU A 225 -30.85 -31.60 6.29
C GLU A 225 -32.04 -30.95 5.56
N HIS A 226 -32.42 -29.74 5.93
CA HIS A 226 -33.47 -28.95 5.29
C HIS A 226 -32.95 -28.02 4.19
N HIS A 227 -31.69 -28.19 3.76
CA HIS A 227 -31.00 -27.32 2.80
C HIS A 227 -30.85 -25.86 3.23
N THR A 228 -31.11 -25.54 4.50
CA THR A 228 -30.84 -24.23 5.09
C THR A 228 -29.34 -24.08 5.28
N VAL A 229 -28.78 -22.98 4.78
CA VAL A 229 -27.40 -22.54 5.04
C VAL A 229 -27.22 -22.33 6.54
N THR A 230 -26.28 -23.05 7.12
CA THR A 230 -25.92 -22.93 8.54
C THR A 230 -24.61 -22.18 8.75
N ASP A 231 -23.75 -22.13 7.72
CA ASP A 231 -22.45 -21.44 7.79
C ASP A 231 -21.93 -21.14 6.38
N ARG A 232 -21.05 -20.14 6.29
CA ARG A 232 -20.42 -19.66 5.05
C ARG A 232 -18.98 -19.30 5.34
N LYS A 233 -18.07 -19.83 4.53
CA LYS A 233 -16.64 -19.55 4.63
C LYS A 233 -16.07 -19.26 3.27
N VAL A 234 -15.04 -18.43 3.24
CA VAL A 234 -14.23 -18.23 2.06
C VAL A 234 -12.95 -19.02 2.24
N VAL A 235 -12.56 -19.73 1.19
CA VAL A 235 -11.28 -20.42 1.09
C VAL A 235 -10.46 -19.69 0.04
N LYS A 236 -9.31 -19.14 0.45
CA LYS A 236 -8.35 -18.49 -0.42
C LYS A 236 -7.14 -19.40 -0.62
N ASP A 237 -6.91 -19.79 -1.86
CA ASP A 237 -5.78 -20.61 -2.30
C ASP A 237 -4.70 -19.70 -2.87
N CYS A 238 -3.54 -19.69 -2.23
CA CYS A 238 -2.43 -18.80 -2.56
C CYS A 238 -1.21 -19.58 -3.06
N TYR A 239 -0.49 -18.96 -3.99
CA TYR A 239 0.65 -19.56 -4.68
C TYR A 239 1.83 -18.61 -4.70
N VAL A 240 2.92 -19.00 -4.04
CA VAL A 240 4.19 -18.26 -4.09
C VAL A 240 4.93 -18.64 -5.36
N LYS A 241 5.36 -17.63 -6.14
CA LYS A 241 6.21 -17.88 -7.30
C LYS A 241 7.60 -18.30 -6.82
N ARG A 242 8.29 -19.17 -7.57
CA ARG A 242 9.63 -19.64 -7.20
C ARG A 242 10.64 -18.50 -7.03
N ILE A 243 10.51 -17.46 -7.84
CA ILE A 243 11.32 -16.23 -7.74
C ILE A 243 11.08 -15.43 -6.45
N HIS A 244 9.91 -15.57 -5.84
CA HIS A 244 9.49 -14.87 -4.62
C HIS A 244 9.82 -15.67 -3.35
N TYR A 245 10.19 -16.95 -3.51
CA TYR A 245 10.43 -17.88 -2.42
C TYR A 245 11.58 -17.46 -1.48
N GLY A 246 12.60 -16.78 -2.00
CA GLY A 246 13.73 -16.30 -1.19
C GLY A 246 13.57 -14.87 -0.69
N HIS A 247 12.48 -14.18 -1.03
CA HIS A 247 12.35 -12.75 -0.75
C HIS A 247 11.75 -12.51 0.63
N VAL A 248 12.40 -11.67 1.45
CA VAL A 248 12.01 -11.38 2.85
C VAL A 248 10.57 -10.87 2.97
N GLN A 249 10.02 -10.22 1.95
CA GLN A 249 8.67 -9.66 2.02
C GLN A 249 7.53 -10.68 2.06
N HIS A 250 7.77 -11.92 1.61
CA HIS A 250 6.74 -12.96 1.60
C HIS A 250 6.76 -13.84 2.85
N TRP A 251 7.74 -13.63 3.73
CA TRP A 251 7.99 -14.47 4.88
C TRP A 251 8.18 -13.64 6.13
N TYR A 252 7.43 -13.97 7.17
CA TYR A 252 7.78 -13.57 8.52
C TYR A 252 8.80 -14.55 9.09
N GLY A 253 9.87 -14.05 9.71
CA GLY A 253 11.00 -14.85 10.19
C GLY A 253 12.11 -15.01 9.14
N ASP A 254 13.03 -15.95 9.36
CA ASP A 254 14.19 -16.15 8.47
C ASP A 254 13.77 -16.89 7.18
N PRO A 255 13.77 -16.22 6.01
CA PRO A 255 13.32 -16.84 4.75
C PRO A 255 14.19 -18.01 4.30
N SER A 256 15.45 -18.09 4.78
CA SER A 256 16.38 -19.17 4.47
C SER A 256 16.12 -20.44 5.29
N ASN A 257 15.30 -20.35 6.34
CA ASN A 257 14.96 -21.44 7.24
C ASN A 257 13.47 -21.80 7.14
N PRO A 258 13.10 -22.81 6.31
CA PRO A 258 11.71 -23.23 6.14
C PRO A 258 10.98 -23.60 7.44
N ALA A 259 11.70 -24.05 8.47
CA ALA A 259 11.10 -24.44 9.75
C ALA A 259 10.81 -23.26 10.69
N LYS A 260 11.35 -22.07 10.41
CA LYS A 260 11.23 -20.87 11.26
C LYS A 260 10.56 -19.69 10.58
N ARG A 261 10.02 -19.90 9.37
CA ARG A 261 9.32 -18.87 8.62
C ARG A 261 7.85 -19.20 8.47
N LYS A 262 7.05 -18.16 8.24
CA LYS A 262 5.62 -18.26 7.97
C LYS A 262 5.24 -17.30 6.87
N HIS A 263 4.24 -17.62 6.06
CA HIS A 263 3.78 -16.65 5.06
C HIS A 263 3.34 -15.33 5.71
N MET A 264 3.81 -14.22 5.16
CA MET A 264 3.56 -12.88 5.68
C MET A 264 2.05 -12.59 5.81
N GLU A 265 1.26 -12.96 4.79
CA GLU A 265 -0.20 -12.82 4.79
C GLU A 265 -0.86 -13.54 5.98
N ILE A 266 -0.53 -14.82 6.18
CA ILE A 266 -1.09 -15.62 7.28
C ILE A 266 -0.69 -15.00 8.62
N LYS A 267 0.59 -14.65 8.78
CA LYS A 267 1.10 -14.11 10.04
C LYS A 267 0.43 -12.77 10.38
N ALA A 268 0.28 -11.88 9.41
CA ALA A 268 -0.39 -10.60 9.61
C ALA A 268 -1.85 -10.81 10.07
N MET A 269 -2.61 -11.68 9.39
CA MET A 269 -3.99 -11.97 9.77
C MET A 269 -4.10 -12.62 11.15
N GLU A 270 -3.20 -13.54 11.50
CA GLU A 270 -3.18 -14.19 12.83
C GLU A 270 -2.87 -13.22 13.97
N LEU A 271 -1.94 -12.28 13.77
CA LEU A 271 -1.63 -11.25 14.77
C LEU A 271 -2.87 -10.39 15.09
N ILE A 272 -3.69 -10.12 14.08
CA ILE A 272 -4.92 -9.32 14.21
C ILE A 272 -6.08 -10.13 14.80
N GLY A 273 -6.23 -11.41 14.40
CA GLY A 273 -7.45 -12.21 14.61
C GLY A 273 -7.88 -12.43 16.07
N GLY A 274 -7.01 -12.16 17.04
CA GLY A 274 -7.32 -12.25 18.48
C GLY A 274 -7.56 -10.91 19.18
N LEU A 275 -7.51 -9.79 18.45
CA LEU A 275 -7.58 -8.45 19.03
C LEU A 275 -9.03 -7.94 19.15
N PRO A 276 -9.36 -7.16 20.20
CA PRO A 276 -10.57 -6.35 20.23
C PRO A 276 -10.60 -5.41 19.00
N GLY A 277 -11.73 -5.37 18.28
CA GLY A 277 -11.86 -4.60 17.04
C GLY A 277 -11.42 -5.33 15.76
N SER A 278 -10.93 -6.56 15.86
CA SER A 278 -10.54 -7.38 14.69
C SER A 278 -11.68 -7.64 13.70
N ASP A 279 -12.93 -7.34 14.06
CA ASP A 279 -14.08 -7.33 13.16
C ASP A 279 -14.04 -6.22 12.09
N LYS A 280 -13.06 -5.31 12.13
CA LYS A 280 -12.76 -4.36 11.05
C LYS A 280 -11.84 -4.93 9.96
N CYS A 281 -11.32 -6.14 10.18
CA CYS A 281 -10.56 -6.89 9.19
C CYS A 281 -11.28 -8.20 8.86
N VAL A 282 -11.01 -8.73 7.67
CA VAL A 282 -11.42 -10.09 7.31
C VAL A 282 -10.73 -11.07 8.27
N LYS A 283 -11.55 -11.86 8.96
CA LYS A 283 -11.12 -12.81 9.99
C LYS A 283 -10.54 -14.05 9.36
N ILE A 284 -9.38 -14.46 9.86
CA ILE A 284 -8.81 -15.79 9.62
C ILE A 284 -9.34 -16.78 10.67
N PHE A 285 -9.82 -17.94 10.21
CA PHE A 285 -10.23 -19.05 11.07
C PHE A 285 -9.14 -20.11 11.20
N ARG A 286 -8.46 -20.39 10.09
CA ARG A 286 -7.42 -21.40 9.96
C ARG A 286 -6.58 -21.12 8.72
N SER A 287 -5.35 -21.59 8.70
CA SER A 287 -4.56 -21.77 7.49
C SER A 287 -4.05 -23.20 7.35
N GLU A 288 -3.72 -23.59 6.11
CA GLU A 288 -3.01 -24.81 5.78
C GLU A 288 -1.79 -24.42 4.94
N GLU A 289 -0.60 -24.88 5.32
CA GLU A 289 0.65 -24.60 4.63
C GLU A 289 1.25 -25.92 4.18
N GLU A 290 1.68 -26.01 2.90
CA GLU A 290 2.42 -27.18 2.44
C GLU A 290 3.88 -27.14 2.92
N ALA A 291 4.50 -28.31 3.02
CA ALA A 291 5.88 -28.44 3.49
C ALA A 291 6.90 -27.67 2.64
N ASP A 292 6.62 -27.48 1.35
CA ASP A 292 7.48 -26.71 0.45
C ASP A 292 7.24 -25.19 0.55
N GLY A 293 6.18 -24.73 1.22
CA GLY A 293 5.82 -23.31 1.34
C GLY A 293 5.46 -22.62 0.01
N MET A 294 5.17 -23.37 -1.05
CA MET A 294 4.81 -22.79 -2.36
C MET A 294 3.30 -22.66 -2.53
N PHE A 295 2.54 -23.40 -1.74
CA PHE A 295 1.09 -23.34 -1.65
C PHE A 295 0.67 -23.18 -0.20
N TYR A 296 -0.26 -22.27 0.03
CA TYR A 296 -0.95 -22.15 1.30
C TYR A 296 -2.40 -21.78 1.06
N ARG A 297 -3.24 -22.16 2.01
CA ARG A 297 -4.68 -21.94 2.00
C ARG A 297 -5.10 -21.20 3.25
N ILE A 298 -5.98 -20.23 3.10
CA ILE A 298 -6.55 -19.44 4.20
C ILE A 298 -8.06 -19.63 4.23
N TYR A 299 -8.59 -19.96 5.41
CA TYR A 299 -10.01 -20.07 5.67
C TYR A 299 -10.47 -18.80 6.39
N MET A 300 -11.40 -18.05 5.80
CA MET A 300 -11.80 -16.73 6.27
C MET A 300 -13.31 -16.53 6.27
N ASN A 301 -13.81 -15.48 6.94
CA ASN A 301 -15.24 -15.16 6.94
C ASN A 301 -15.70 -14.69 5.56
N TYR A 302 -16.98 -14.95 5.27
CA TYR A 302 -17.63 -14.45 4.07
C TYR A 302 -18.26 -13.07 4.33
N CYS A 303 -17.99 -12.12 3.44
CA CYS A 303 -18.61 -10.80 3.42
C CYS A 303 -19.70 -10.78 2.33
N PRO A 304 -20.99 -10.82 2.70
CA PRO A 304 -22.07 -11.09 1.75
C PRO A 304 -22.33 -10.00 0.69
N HIS A 305 -21.89 -8.76 0.92
CA HIS A 305 -22.23 -7.62 0.06
C HIS A 305 -21.11 -7.24 -0.93
N GLY A 306 -20.17 -8.17 -1.17
CA GLY A 306 -19.06 -7.96 -2.10
C GLY A 306 -18.01 -6.99 -1.57
N SER A 307 -17.32 -6.30 -2.47
CA SER A 307 -16.32 -5.28 -2.14
C SER A 307 -16.81 -3.87 -2.46
N LEU A 308 -16.15 -2.85 -1.90
CA LEU A 308 -16.45 -1.44 -2.20
C LEU A 308 -16.35 -1.12 -3.70
N GLN A 309 -15.54 -1.87 -4.46
CA GLN A 309 -15.42 -1.70 -5.92
C GLN A 309 -16.78 -1.86 -6.61
N MET A 310 -17.62 -2.77 -6.13
CA MET A 310 -18.94 -3.05 -6.72
C MET A 310 -19.91 -1.86 -6.63
N LEU A 311 -19.67 -0.90 -5.73
CA LEU A 311 -20.51 0.30 -5.58
C LEU A 311 -20.30 1.33 -6.70
N ILE A 312 -19.13 1.30 -7.33
CA ILE A 312 -18.74 2.25 -8.38
C ILE A 312 -18.48 1.56 -9.72
N GLU A 313 -18.50 0.23 -9.76
CA GLU A 313 -18.38 -0.51 -11.00
C GLU A 313 -19.67 -0.36 -11.82
N PRO A 314 -19.56 0.02 -13.12
CA PRO A 314 -20.73 0.09 -13.96
C PRO A 314 -21.36 -1.30 -14.12
N ASP A 315 -22.68 -1.37 -13.99
CA ASP A 315 -23.46 -2.59 -14.23
C ASP A 315 -23.19 -3.15 -15.65
N GLU A 316 -23.31 -4.46 -15.82
CA GLU A 316 -23.28 -5.20 -17.09
C GLU A 316 -24.17 -4.56 -18.17
N ALA A 317 -25.32 -4.01 -17.80
CA ALA A 317 -26.20 -3.31 -18.74
C ALA A 317 -25.55 -2.02 -19.27
N TYR A 318 -24.84 -1.27 -18.42
CA TYR A 318 -24.07 -0.10 -18.81
C TYR A 318 -22.87 -0.49 -19.69
N LYS A 319 -22.10 -1.52 -19.28
CA LYS A 319 -20.97 -2.05 -20.07
C LYS A 319 -21.41 -2.45 -21.49
N LYS A 320 -22.53 -3.16 -21.62
CA LYS A 320 -23.13 -3.55 -22.91
C LYS A 320 -23.65 -2.36 -23.71
N ALA A 321 -24.24 -1.36 -23.04
CA ALA A 321 -24.72 -0.15 -23.70
C ALA A 321 -23.55 0.69 -24.25
N THR A 322 -22.47 0.84 -23.49
CA THR A 322 -21.26 1.55 -23.93
C THR A 322 -20.57 0.85 -25.09
N ASP A 323 -20.47 -0.49 -25.04
CA ASP A 323 -19.92 -1.30 -26.13
C ASP A 323 -20.80 -1.22 -27.40
N ALA A 324 -22.12 -1.18 -27.25
CA ALA A 324 -23.05 -1.03 -28.37
C ALA A 324 -23.04 0.39 -28.97
N THR A 325 -22.84 1.45 -28.17
CA THR A 325 -22.76 2.83 -28.66
C THR A 325 -21.50 3.17 -29.46
N ALA A 326 -20.48 2.31 -29.44
CA ALA A 326 -19.32 2.45 -30.33
C ALA A 326 -19.69 2.29 -31.83
N THR A 327 -20.90 1.83 -32.17
CA THR A 327 -21.31 1.58 -33.57
C THR A 327 -22.62 2.20 -34.02
N ARG A 328 -23.35 3.02 -33.24
CA ARG A 328 -24.58 3.66 -33.77
C ARG A 328 -25.06 4.96 -33.10
N THR A 329 -25.35 5.93 -33.96
CA THR A 329 -25.78 7.32 -33.73
C THR A 329 -27.23 7.52 -33.27
N THR A 330 -27.82 6.62 -32.48
CA THR A 330 -29.22 6.80 -32.04
C THR A 330 -29.34 6.85 -30.52
N LYS A 331 -29.65 8.07 -30.04
CA LYS A 331 -29.98 8.48 -28.67
C LYS A 331 -31.21 7.77 -28.09
N ALA A 332 -31.18 6.46 -27.88
CA ALA A 332 -32.09 5.85 -26.93
C ALA A 332 -31.50 6.05 -25.52
N PRO A 333 -32.25 6.62 -24.57
CA PRO A 333 -31.75 6.79 -23.21
C PRO A 333 -31.50 5.41 -22.61
N VAL A 334 -30.25 5.15 -22.22
CA VAL A 334 -29.89 4.02 -21.36
C VAL A 334 -30.74 4.19 -20.08
N PRO A 335 -31.41 3.14 -19.57
CA PRO A 335 -32.12 3.24 -18.30
C PRO A 335 -31.17 3.80 -17.25
N GLN A 336 -31.60 4.85 -16.54
CA GLN A 336 -30.83 5.54 -15.50
C GLN A 336 -30.55 4.57 -14.37
N LEU A 337 -29.50 3.76 -14.52
CA LEU A 337 -29.06 2.83 -13.49
C LEU A 337 -28.48 3.64 -12.32
N HIS A 338 -28.61 3.08 -11.12
CA HIS A 338 -28.05 3.49 -9.82
C HIS A 338 -26.61 4.07 -9.86
N TRP A 339 -25.82 3.79 -10.91
CA TRP A 339 -24.50 4.40 -11.15
C TRP A 339 -24.52 5.93 -11.37
N GLU A 340 -25.67 6.63 -11.43
CA GLU A 340 -25.73 8.10 -11.44
C GLU A 340 -25.91 8.71 -10.04
N ARG A 341 -26.38 7.93 -9.06
CA ARG A 341 -26.61 8.41 -7.69
C ARG A 341 -25.31 8.53 -6.90
N ARG A 342 -25.10 9.67 -6.23
CA ARG A 342 -23.96 9.86 -5.33
C ARG A 342 -23.98 8.83 -4.21
N ILE A 343 -22.80 8.48 -3.70
CA ILE A 343 -22.71 7.62 -2.53
C ILE A 343 -23.11 8.45 -1.30
N PRO A 344 -23.98 7.97 -0.40
CA PRO A 344 -24.36 8.74 0.78
C PRO A 344 -23.16 9.11 1.64
N GLU A 345 -23.03 10.39 1.99
CA GLU A 345 -21.94 10.87 2.84
C GLU A 345 -21.83 10.11 4.19
N PRO A 346 -22.93 9.78 4.90
CA PRO A 346 -22.85 8.97 6.11
C PRO A 346 -22.20 7.59 5.89
N PHE A 347 -22.43 6.96 4.73
CA PHE A 347 -21.76 5.71 4.39
C PHE A 347 -20.25 5.93 4.20
N LEU A 348 -19.83 7.01 3.56
CA LEU A 348 -18.41 7.33 3.41
C LEU A 348 -17.73 7.53 4.76
N TRP A 349 -18.38 8.19 5.71
CA TRP A 349 -17.89 8.30 7.09
C TRP A 349 -17.82 6.94 7.79
N SER A 350 -18.77 6.02 7.55
CA SER A 350 -18.71 4.66 8.09
C SER A 350 -17.51 3.86 7.55
N VAL A 351 -17.18 4.02 6.26
CA VAL A 351 -15.99 3.42 5.64
C VAL A 351 -14.72 4.04 6.22
N PHE A 352 -14.68 5.38 6.33
CA PHE A 352 -13.55 6.11 6.88
C PHE A 352 -13.26 5.66 8.32
N GLU A 353 -14.28 5.58 9.16
CA GLU A 353 -14.19 5.09 10.54
C GLU A 353 -13.66 3.65 10.60
N ALA A 354 -14.24 2.74 9.82
CA ALA A 354 -13.82 1.33 9.81
C ALA A 354 -12.35 1.16 9.37
N MET A 355 -11.91 1.90 8.36
CA MET A 355 -10.54 1.81 7.84
C MET A 355 -9.52 2.43 8.80
N VAL A 356 -9.87 3.52 9.48
CA VAL A 356 -9.02 4.12 10.51
C VAL A 356 -8.86 3.18 11.71
N GLU A 357 -9.95 2.53 12.15
CA GLU A 357 -9.87 1.53 13.21
C GLU A 357 -9.06 0.30 12.80
N ALA A 358 -9.26 -0.22 11.58
CA ALA A 358 -8.46 -1.31 11.05
C ALA A 358 -6.97 -0.94 11.04
N CYS A 359 -6.60 0.22 10.50
CA CYS A 359 -5.20 0.65 10.44
C CYS A 359 -4.61 0.99 11.82
N THR A 360 -5.44 1.45 12.77
CA THR A 360 -5.02 1.61 14.19
C THR A 360 -4.64 0.26 14.79
N LEU A 361 -5.38 -0.82 14.50
CA LEU A 361 -5.00 -2.17 14.91
C LEU A 361 -3.70 -2.64 14.26
N LEU A 362 -3.51 -2.33 12.98
CA LEU A 362 -2.27 -2.69 12.26
C LEU A 362 -1.04 -1.98 12.86
N GLU A 363 -1.19 -0.72 13.25
CA GLU A 363 -0.09 0.07 13.82
C GLU A 363 0.21 -0.33 15.27
N TYR A 364 -0.81 -0.32 16.14
CA TYR A 364 -0.58 -0.39 17.59
C TYR A 364 -0.93 -1.74 18.23
N GLY A 365 -1.61 -2.64 17.52
CA GLY A 365 -2.06 -3.92 18.09
C GLY A 365 -3.21 -3.78 19.10
N GLY A 366 -3.94 -2.66 19.05
CA GLY A 366 -5.10 -2.36 19.88
C GLY A 366 -5.78 -1.05 19.49
N LEU A 367 -7.08 -0.93 19.79
CA LEU A 367 -7.84 0.30 19.60
C LEU A 367 -7.81 1.25 20.82
N GLU A 368 -7.46 0.76 22.00
CA GLU A 368 -7.63 1.52 23.24
C GLU A 368 -6.38 2.31 23.65
N SER A 369 -5.22 2.09 23.00
CA SER A 369 -3.97 2.77 23.32
C SER A 369 -3.33 3.41 22.09
N GLU A 370 -2.82 4.63 22.26
CA GLU A 370 -1.93 5.32 21.33
C GLU A 370 -0.48 4.79 21.40
N GLN A 371 -0.31 3.64 22.07
CA GLN A 371 0.96 2.98 22.30
C GLN A 371 0.90 1.59 21.71
N PHE A 372 2.04 1.16 21.15
CA PHE A 372 2.22 -0.22 20.74
C PHE A 372 1.92 -1.16 21.89
N ARG A 373 1.09 -2.16 21.63
CA ARG A 373 0.98 -3.31 22.50
C ARG A 373 2.40 -3.90 22.72
N PRO A 374 2.80 -4.26 23.94
CA PRO A 374 4.14 -4.80 24.18
C PRO A 374 4.45 -5.99 23.27
N GLY A 375 5.57 -5.94 22.56
CA GLY A 375 5.98 -6.96 21.59
C GLY A 375 5.22 -6.93 20.26
N TRP A 376 4.46 -5.87 19.99
CA TRP A 376 3.80 -5.67 18.70
C TRP A 376 4.77 -5.14 17.64
N GLU A 377 4.62 -5.66 16.43
CA GLU A 377 5.29 -5.17 15.23
C GLU A 377 4.21 -4.62 14.31
N ARG A 378 4.42 -3.43 13.74
CA ARG A 378 3.41 -2.79 12.92
C ARG A 378 3.23 -3.52 11.60
N ILE A 379 2.01 -3.48 11.08
CA ILE A 379 1.65 -4.07 9.80
C ILE A 379 1.39 -2.94 8.79
N VAL A 380 2.16 -2.89 7.70
CA VAL A 380 1.88 -2.01 6.57
C VAL A 380 1.20 -2.83 5.48
N HIS A 381 -0.03 -2.48 5.10
CA HIS A 381 -0.86 -3.30 4.23
C HIS A 381 -0.39 -3.27 2.76
N ARG A 382 0.15 -2.12 2.31
CA ARG A 382 0.66 -1.84 0.95
C ARG A 382 -0.34 -1.94 -0.23
N ASP A 383 -1.49 -2.58 -0.05
CA ASP A 383 -2.51 -2.72 -1.10
C ASP A 383 -3.93 -2.38 -0.61
N ILE A 384 -4.09 -1.27 0.10
CA ILE A 384 -5.42 -0.75 0.49
C ILE A 384 -6.08 -0.13 -0.75
N LYS A 385 -7.18 -0.73 -1.20
CA LYS A 385 -7.94 -0.33 -2.38
C LYS A 385 -9.37 -0.87 -2.32
N LEU A 386 -10.26 -0.34 -3.16
CA LEU A 386 -11.68 -0.72 -3.17
C LEU A 386 -11.94 -2.23 -3.34
N PRO A 387 -11.22 -2.97 -4.20
CA PRO A 387 -11.39 -4.42 -4.30
C PRO A 387 -11.03 -5.22 -3.04
N ASN A 388 -10.20 -4.65 -2.15
CA ASN A 388 -9.67 -5.30 -0.96
C ASN A 388 -10.42 -4.88 0.33
N ILE A 389 -11.49 -4.10 0.21
CA ILE A 389 -12.36 -3.74 1.32
C ILE A 389 -13.73 -4.35 1.07
N PHE A 390 -14.10 -5.29 1.92
CA PHE A 390 -15.29 -6.12 1.78
C PHE A 390 -16.43 -5.61 2.66
N LEU A 391 -17.67 -5.89 2.26
CA LEU A 391 -18.87 -5.40 2.90
C LEU A 391 -19.60 -6.56 3.60
N ASP A 392 -19.58 -6.54 4.92
CA ASP A 392 -20.26 -7.48 5.81
C ASP A 392 -21.65 -6.96 6.20
N THR A 393 -22.46 -7.79 6.86
CA THR A 393 -23.79 -7.40 7.32
C THR A 393 -23.74 -6.15 8.20
N PRO A 394 -24.74 -5.24 8.10
CA PRO A 394 -24.80 -4.05 8.94
C PRO A 394 -24.67 -4.34 10.44
N ASP A 395 -23.98 -3.44 11.14
CA ASP A 395 -23.87 -3.47 12.59
C ASP A 395 -25.00 -2.64 13.20
N ALA A 396 -26.01 -3.31 13.74
CA ALA A 396 -27.18 -2.68 14.35
C ALA A 396 -26.82 -1.69 15.48
N GLY A 397 -25.67 -1.87 16.14
CA GLY A 397 -25.22 -1.01 17.24
C GLY A 397 -24.44 0.24 16.79
N ARG A 398 -24.09 0.35 15.50
CA ARG A 398 -23.19 1.42 15.02
C ARG A 398 -23.67 2.10 13.74
N TRP A 399 -23.93 1.31 12.70
CA TRP A 399 -24.34 1.77 11.37
C TRP A 399 -25.41 0.82 10.82
N PRO A 400 -26.64 0.85 11.36
CA PRO A 400 -27.64 -0.20 11.09
C PRO A 400 -28.10 -0.25 9.62
N SER A 401 -28.03 0.88 8.91
CA SER A 401 -28.48 0.99 7.52
C SER A 401 -27.39 0.72 6.49
N TYR A 402 -26.14 0.56 6.92
CA TYR A 402 -25.01 0.40 6.02
C TYR A 402 -24.24 -0.88 6.29
N PRO A 403 -23.78 -1.57 5.22
CA PRO A 403 -22.94 -2.73 5.40
C PRO A 403 -21.61 -2.33 6.06
N LYS A 404 -21.12 -3.20 6.94
CA LYS A 404 -19.89 -2.96 7.69
C LYS A 404 -18.68 -3.25 6.81
N ALA A 405 -17.82 -2.25 6.59
CA ALA A 405 -16.58 -2.43 5.85
C ALA A 405 -15.54 -3.23 6.64
N GLN A 406 -14.85 -4.16 5.97
CA GLN A 406 -13.76 -4.98 6.50
C GLN A 406 -12.56 -4.95 5.56
N LEU A 407 -11.38 -4.60 6.08
CA LEU A 407 -10.13 -4.65 5.33
C LEU A 407 -9.68 -6.10 5.13
N GLY A 408 -9.37 -6.50 3.91
CA GLY A 408 -8.89 -7.84 3.58
C GLY A 408 -7.75 -7.82 2.58
N ASP A 409 -7.35 -9.03 2.18
CA ASP A 409 -6.22 -9.29 1.27
C ASP A 409 -4.86 -8.74 1.76
N PHE A 410 -4.30 -9.43 2.75
CA PHE A 410 -2.98 -9.12 3.32
C PHE A 410 -1.83 -9.71 2.50
N GLY A 411 -2.06 -10.11 1.25
CA GLY A 411 -1.07 -10.78 0.39
C GLY A 411 0.19 -9.94 0.11
N MET A 412 0.08 -8.62 0.19
CA MET A 412 1.17 -7.66 0.01
C MET A 412 1.64 -7.03 1.32
N ALA A 413 1.00 -7.35 2.44
CA ALA A 413 1.33 -6.73 3.72
C ALA A 413 2.77 -7.07 4.14
N VAL A 414 3.39 -6.18 4.90
CA VAL A 414 4.69 -6.41 5.55
C VAL A 414 4.58 -6.12 7.04
N ILE A 415 5.34 -6.86 7.84
CA ILE A 415 5.49 -6.64 9.28
C ILE A 415 6.85 -6.00 9.49
N THR A 416 6.89 -4.83 10.15
CA THR A 416 8.12 -4.02 10.29
C THR A 416 8.15 -3.29 11.64
N SER A 417 9.24 -2.55 11.89
CA SER A 417 9.43 -1.75 13.11
C SER A 417 10.33 -0.54 12.83
N ASP A 418 10.47 0.38 13.80
CA ASP A 418 11.31 1.57 13.62
C ASP A 418 12.78 1.24 13.38
N GLY A 419 13.25 0.13 13.96
CA GLY A 419 14.63 -0.35 13.84
C GLY A 419 14.87 -1.31 12.68
N ASP A 420 13.86 -1.58 11.84
CA ASP A 420 13.98 -2.55 10.76
C ASP A 420 14.95 -2.06 9.67
N PRO A 421 16.11 -2.72 9.47
CA PRO A 421 17.11 -2.29 8.49
C PRO A 421 16.66 -2.55 7.04
N MET A 422 15.61 -3.36 6.84
CA MET A 422 15.06 -3.66 5.52
C MET A 422 14.04 -2.60 5.09
N ASN A 423 13.56 -1.74 5.99
CA ASN A 423 12.61 -0.68 5.71
C ASN A 423 13.35 0.66 5.48
N PRO A 424 13.20 1.31 4.30
CA PRO A 424 12.27 0.99 3.21
C PRO A 424 12.82 0.07 2.12
N THR A 425 14.14 -0.14 2.03
CA THR A 425 14.83 -0.64 0.84
C THR A 425 14.32 -1.98 0.29
N ALA A 426 13.81 -2.87 1.14
CA ALA A 426 13.27 -4.17 0.74
C ALA A 426 11.76 -4.15 0.48
N TYR A 427 11.07 -3.05 0.83
CA TYR A 427 9.62 -2.93 0.80
C TYR A 427 9.11 -1.82 -0.11
N ASN A 428 9.99 -0.90 -0.55
CA ASN A 428 9.73 0.11 -1.57
C ASN A 428 10.00 -0.43 -2.98
N ASP A 429 9.52 -1.64 -3.25
CA ASP A 429 9.77 -2.41 -4.47
C ASP A 429 8.66 -2.27 -5.51
N GLN A 430 7.72 -1.33 -5.31
CA GLN A 430 6.52 -1.13 -6.13
C GLN A 430 5.58 -2.36 -6.14
N GLU A 431 5.67 -3.26 -5.15
CA GLU A 431 4.68 -4.31 -4.95
C GLU A 431 3.40 -3.69 -4.37
N GLY A 432 2.40 -3.49 -5.23
CA GLY A 432 1.10 -2.91 -4.92
C GLY A 432 0.33 -2.61 -6.22
N THR A 433 -0.84 -1.97 -6.10
CA THR A 433 -1.64 -1.62 -7.28
C THR A 433 -1.27 -0.24 -7.81
N THR A 434 -0.85 -0.15 -9.06
CA THR A 434 -0.57 1.15 -9.72
C THR A 434 -1.78 2.10 -9.60
N GLY A 435 -1.51 3.36 -9.23
CA GLY A 435 -2.55 4.37 -8.95
C GLY A 435 -3.06 4.37 -7.50
N TRP A 436 -2.77 3.33 -6.72
CA TRP A 436 -3.10 3.27 -5.28
C TRP A 436 -1.88 3.50 -4.38
N MET A 437 -0.68 3.24 -4.89
CA MET A 437 0.56 3.34 -4.14
C MET A 437 0.98 4.81 -3.90
N PRO A 438 1.30 5.22 -2.66
CA PRO A 438 1.98 6.48 -2.39
C PRO A 438 3.45 6.44 -2.82
N GLN A 439 4.11 7.60 -2.89
CA GLN A 439 5.46 7.69 -3.44
C GLN A 439 6.53 6.94 -2.62
N GLU A 440 6.38 6.79 -1.30
CA GLU A 440 7.37 6.06 -0.48
C GLU A 440 7.45 4.56 -0.80
N MET A 441 6.45 4.00 -1.50
CA MET A 441 6.49 2.63 -2.02
C MET A 441 7.35 2.48 -3.29
N TYR A 442 7.81 3.58 -3.87
CA TYR A 442 8.66 3.56 -5.07
C TYR A 442 10.13 3.71 -4.66
N PRO A 443 11.04 2.94 -5.28
CA PRO A 443 12.47 3.12 -5.06
C PRO A 443 12.88 4.41 -5.76
N MET A 444 13.40 5.37 -4.98
CA MET A 444 13.86 6.64 -5.50
C MET A 444 15.34 6.55 -5.87
N LEU A 445 15.71 7.19 -6.98
CA LEU A 445 17.09 7.42 -7.37
C LEU A 445 17.40 8.90 -7.19
N ASP A 446 18.52 9.21 -6.57
CA ASP A 446 19.05 10.56 -6.54
C ASP A 446 19.34 11.02 -7.98
N ARG A 447 18.81 12.19 -8.36
CA ARG A 447 18.82 12.65 -9.75
C ARG A 447 20.24 12.92 -10.26
N GLU A 448 21.13 13.39 -9.39
CA GLU A 448 22.49 13.80 -9.76
C GLU A 448 23.45 12.62 -9.74
N THR A 449 23.43 11.87 -8.65
CA THR A 449 24.39 10.79 -8.37
C THR A 449 23.95 9.46 -8.98
N LYS A 450 22.66 9.32 -9.34
CA LYS A 450 22.03 8.09 -9.85
C LYS A 450 22.11 6.90 -8.88
N TYR A 451 22.43 7.14 -7.62
CA TYR A 451 22.40 6.12 -6.57
C TYR A 451 21.00 6.03 -5.94
N PRO A 452 20.63 4.86 -5.38
CA PRO A 452 19.41 4.73 -4.58
C PRO A 452 19.37 5.77 -3.46
N PHE A 453 18.32 6.58 -3.45
CA PHE A 453 17.99 7.45 -2.36
C PHE A 453 17.14 6.64 -1.37
N LEU A 454 17.54 6.62 -0.10
CA LEU A 454 16.73 6.06 0.97
C LEU A 454 15.53 6.97 1.16
N GLY A 455 14.39 6.59 0.57
CA GLY A 455 13.12 7.28 0.76
C GLY A 455 12.60 7.17 2.19
N ASP A 456 11.41 7.69 2.41
CA ASP A 456 10.72 7.53 3.70
C ASP A 456 10.44 6.05 3.98
N LYS A 457 10.41 5.70 5.26
CA LYS A 457 10.02 4.36 5.70
C LYS A 457 8.55 4.11 5.39
N LEU A 458 8.23 2.87 5.08
CA LEU A 458 6.84 2.43 5.02
C LEU A 458 6.34 2.23 6.46
N ASP A 459 5.31 3.00 6.83
CA ASP A 459 4.72 2.99 8.18
C ASP A 459 3.20 3.27 8.11
N GLN A 460 2.59 3.71 9.23
CA GLN A 460 1.19 4.10 9.26
C GLN A 460 0.81 5.16 8.21
N LYS A 461 1.71 6.06 7.80
CA LYS A 461 1.44 7.09 6.79
C LYS A 461 1.16 6.48 5.42
N THR A 462 1.77 5.33 5.12
CA THR A 462 1.48 4.55 3.91
C THR A 462 0.07 3.99 3.95
N ASN A 463 -0.38 3.48 5.11
CA ASN A 463 -1.77 3.03 5.28
C ASN A 463 -2.76 4.22 5.22
N VAL A 464 -2.44 5.36 5.85
CA VAL A 464 -3.26 6.59 5.84
C VAL A 464 -3.52 7.08 4.41
N TRP A 465 -2.50 7.06 3.54
CA TRP A 465 -2.70 7.33 2.11
C TRP A 465 -3.77 6.43 1.50
N GLY A 466 -3.67 5.11 1.75
CA GLY A 466 -4.66 4.13 1.27
C GLY A 466 -6.08 4.46 1.71
N ILE A 467 -6.27 4.89 2.96
CA ILE A 467 -7.58 5.32 3.50
C ILE A 467 -8.12 6.51 2.69
N GLY A 468 -7.32 7.56 2.54
CA GLY A 468 -7.71 8.76 1.80
C GLY A 468 -8.02 8.47 0.33
N ALA A 469 -7.21 7.63 -0.31
CA ALA A 469 -7.38 7.23 -1.70
C ALA A 469 -8.69 6.45 -1.93
N VAL A 470 -9.09 5.61 -0.98
CA VAL A 470 -10.39 4.90 -0.99
C VAL A 470 -11.54 5.90 -0.91
N VAL A 471 -11.52 6.81 0.06
CA VAL A 471 -12.60 7.77 0.28
C VAL A 471 -12.75 8.73 -0.91
N LEU A 472 -11.63 9.26 -1.44
CA LEU A 472 -11.64 10.13 -2.63
C LEU A 472 -12.22 9.42 -3.85
N ARG A 473 -11.87 8.16 -4.07
CA ARG A 473 -12.37 7.41 -5.23
C ARG A 473 -13.83 7.01 -5.12
N LEU A 474 -14.32 6.74 -3.91
CA LEU A 474 -15.76 6.58 -3.68
C LEU A 474 -16.51 7.88 -3.97
N MET A 475 -15.99 9.02 -3.49
CA MET A 475 -16.61 10.32 -3.76
C MET A 475 -16.61 10.66 -5.26
N ASN A 476 -15.47 10.45 -5.95
CA ASN A 476 -15.33 10.70 -7.38
C ASN A 476 -16.07 9.70 -8.26
N ARG A 477 -16.27 8.48 -7.74
CA ARG A 477 -16.76 7.31 -8.47
C ARG A 477 -15.81 6.91 -9.60
N GLU A 478 -14.53 7.07 -9.31
CA GLU A 478 -13.46 6.71 -10.21
C GLU A 478 -13.23 5.20 -10.10
N TRP A 479 -13.85 4.46 -11.02
CA TRP A 479 -13.47 3.07 -11.21
C TRP A 479 -12.03 3.05 -11.67
N ALA A 480 -11.18 2.27 -11.00
CA ALA A 480 -9.84 2.06 -11.49
C ALA A 480 -9.94 1.26 -12.80
N THR A 481 -10.01 1.95 -13.94
CA THR A 481 -9.40 1.41 -15.14
C THR A 481 -7.99 1.05 -14.73
N GLU A 482 -7.57 -0.19 -14.95
CA GLU A 482 -6.17 -0.40 -15.30
C GLU A 482 -5.90 0.65 -16.39
N ASN A 483 -5.20 1.73 -16.05
CA ASN A 483 -4.83 2.79 -16.98
C ASN A 483 -3.82 2.18 -17.97
N LYS A 484 -4.29 1.27 -18.84
CA LYS A 484 -3.57 0.74 -19.99
C LYS A 484 -3.26 1.87 -20.97
N GLN A 485 -3.94 3.02 -20.86
CA GLN A 485 -3.67 4.21 -21.66
C GLN A 485 -2.64 5.17 -21.07
N ASN A 486 -2.27 5.09 -19.78
CA ASN A 486 -1.21 5.96 -19.22
C ASN A 486 0.12 5.24 -18.95
N ARG A 487 0.37 4.09 -19.59
CA ARG A 487 1.74 3.56 -19.62
C ARG A 487 2.69 4.45 -20.44
N GLU A 488 2.14 5.24 -21.36
CA GLU A 488 2.87 6.17 -22.24
C GLU A 488 2.69 7.65 -21.87
N MET A 489 1.77 7.99 -20.95
CA MET A 489 1.40 9.39 -20.66
C MET A 489 1.95 9.93 -19.32
N TYR A 490 2.79 9.17 -18.62
CA TYR A 490 3.53 9.72 -17.48
C TYR A 490 4.98 9.95 -17.89
N SER A 491 5.30 11.21 -18.19
CA SER A 491 6.70 11.66 -18.23
C SER A 491 7.34 11.43 -16.85
N GLU A 492 8.68 11.45 -16.74
CA GLU A 492 9.32 11.40 -15.41
C GLU A 492 8.90 12.55 -14.48
N GLU A 493 8.35 13.65 -15.04
CA GLU A 493 7.75 14.74 -14.28
C GLU A 493 6.34 14.41 -13.77
N ASP A 494 5.55 13.60 -14.48
CA ASP A 494 4.18 13.23 -14.05
C ASP A 494 4.15 12.02 -13.09
N ARG A 495 5.26 11.31 -12.91
CA ARG A 495 5.39 10.23 -11.91
C ARG A 495 5.47 10.76 -10.48
N LEU A 496 5.69 12.06 -10.33
CA LEU A 496 5.73 12.78 -9.06
C LEU A 496 4.32 13.31 -8.72
N GLY A 497 3.46 12.41 -8.25
CA GLY A 497 2.32 12.72 -7.38
C GLY A 497 1.56 14.03 -7.62
N GLU A 498 0.90 14.17 -8.76
CA GLU A 498 -0.30 14.99 -8.79
C GLU A 498 -1.27 14.44 -7.71
N PRO A 499 -1.73 15.27 -6.75
CA PRO A 499 -2.67 14.82 -5.75
C PRO A 499 -3.91 14.25 -6.44
N LEU A 500 -4.47 13.16 -5.91
CA LEU A 500 -5.71 12.59 -6.42
C LEU A 500 -6.76 13.71 -6.56
N VAL A 501 -7.07 14.07 -7.82
CA VAL A 501 -7.92 15.22 -8.12
C VAL A 501 -9.36 14.87 -7.75
N PHE A 502 -10.02 15.77 -7.02
CA PHE A 502 -11.41 15.62 -6.64
C PHE A 502 -12.26 16.65 -7.38
N ASP A 503 -13.06 16.18 -8.35
CA ASP A 503 -13.79 17.04 -9.30
C ASP A 503 -15.23 17.35 -8.85
N ARG A 504 -15.75 16.69 -7.81
CA ARG A 504 -17.15 16.81 -7.34
C ARG A 504 -17.29 17.71 -6.12
N GLU A 505 -16.67 18.89 -6.16
CA GLU A 505 -16.48 19.79 -4.99
C GLU A 505 -17.75 20.19 -4.24
N THR A 506 -18.92 20.15 -4.89
CA THR A 506 -20.20 20.56 -4.29
C THR A 506 -21.05 19.40 -3.76
N GLU A 507 -20.67 18.14 -3.98
CA GLU A 507 -21.49 16.97 -3.62
C GLU A 507 -21.32 16.50 -2.18
N TYR A 508 -20.19 16.83 -1.54
CA TYR A 508 -19.83 16.37 -0.20
C TYR A 508 -19.31 17.52 0.67
N SER A 509 -19.43 17.36 1.99
CA SER A 509 -18.97 18.35 2.97
C SER A 509 -17.49 18.74 2.78
N GLU A 510 -17.16 19.99 3.14
CA GLU A 510 -15.77 20.46 3.16
C GLU A 510 -14.92 19.61 4.10
N GLU A 511 -15.52 19.13 5.19
CA GLU A 511 -14.84 18.34 6.20
C GLU A 511 -14.43 16.96 5.69
N LEU A 512 -15.32 16.24 4.99
CA LEU A 512 -14.98 14.95 4.39
C LEU A 512 -13.91 15.12 3.31
N ARG A 513 -14.10 16.10 2.42
CA ARG A 513 -13.17 16.38 1.31
C ARG A 513 -11.79 16.78 1.83
N GLY A 514 -11.73 17.71 2.79
CA GLY A 514 -10.50 18.18 3.40
C GLY A 514 -9.75 17.04 4.09
N LEU A 515 -10.44 16.25 4.91
CA LEU A 515 -9.81 15.15 5.62
C LEU A 515 -9.27 14.06 4.68
N ALA A 516 -10.01 13.73 3.61
CA ALA A 516 -9.56 12.77 2.62
C ALA A 516 -8.36 13.29 1.80
N ARG A 517 -8.34 14.59 1.47
CA ARG A 517 -7.19 15.27 0.83
C ARG A 517 -5.96 15.29 1.73
N ASP A 518 -6.12 15.59 3.02
CA ASP A 518 -5.02 15.56 4.00
C ASP A 518 -4.32 14.19 4.01
N CYS A 519 -5.11 13.10 3.96
CA CYS A 519 -4.60 11.73 3.96
C CYS A 519 -3.73 11.37 2.73
N VAL A 520 -3.99 11.98 1.57
CA VAL A 520 -3.27 11.70 0.31
C VAL A 520 -2.26 12.80 -0.03
N SER A 521 -1.78 13.52 0.98
CA SER A 521 -0.70 14.47 0.81
C SER A 521 0.55 13.75 0.31
N TYR A 522 1.25 14.36 -0.67
CA TYR A 522 2.48 13.81 -1.23
C TYR A 522 3.47 13.50 -0.11
N ASP A 523 3.98 14.50 0.59
CA ASP A 523 4.87 14.31 1.75
C ASP A 523 4.15 13.50 2.86
N PRO A 524 4.66 12.31 3.25
CA PRO A 524 4.07 11.50 4.33
C PRO A 524 3.99 12.25 5.66
N GLY A 525 4.92 13.18 5.92
CA GLY A 525 4.92 14.01 7.11
C GLY A 525 3.76 15.00 7.21
N GLN A 526 3.12 15.34 6.08
CA GLN A 526 1.92 16.20 6.05
C GLN A 526 0.62 15.41 6.25
N ARG A 527 0.66 14.09 6.10
CA ARG A 527 -0.52 13.24 6.36
C ARG A 527 -0.78 13.19 7.86
N PRO A 528 -2.04 13.12 8.32
CA PRO A 528 -2.34 13.02 9.75
C PRO A 528 -1.78 11.71 10.34
N GLU A 529 -1.42 11.74 11.63
CA GLU A 529 -1.20 10.51 12.41
C GLU A 529 -2.51 9.73 12.56
N LEU A 530 -2.47 8.39 12.69
CA LEU A 530 -3.69 7.58 12.86
C LEU A 530 -4.50 8.00 14.09
N VAL A 531 -3.82 8.35 15.19
CA VAL A 531 -4.46 8.85 16.42
C VAL A 531 -5.25 10.13 16.15
N GLU A 532 -4.63 11.08 15.47
CA GLU A 532 -5.27 12.35 15.13
C GLU A 532 -6.40 12.15 14.12
N LEU A 533 -6.19 11.31 13.11
CA LEU A 533 -7.19 10.97 12.11
C LEU A 533 -8.42 10.32 12.76
N ARG A 534 -8.22 9.37 13.68
CA ARG A 534 -9.30 8.75 14.44
C ARG A 534 -10.07 9.75 15.27
N ARG A 535 -9.39 10.67 15.95
CA ARG A 535 -10.03 11.73 16.72
C ARG A 535 -10.89 12.64 15.84
N ARG A 536 -10.37 13.04 14.67
CA ARG A 536 -11.11 13.87 13.69
C ARG A 536 -12.33 13.12 13.15
N VAL A 537 -12.19 11.86 12.73
CA VAL A 537 -13.30 11.03 12.23
C VAL A 537 -14.36 10.83 13.33
N ALA A 538 -13.96 10.46 14.55
CA ALA A 538 -14.89 10.29 15.67
C ALA A 538 -15.66 11.59 15.96
N GLY A 539 -15.00 12.75 15.85
CA GLY A 539 -15.63 14.06 15.93
C GLY A 539 -16.78 14.21 14.93
N PHE A 540 -16.56 13.91 13.64
CA PHE A 540 -17.62 14.02 12.62
C PHE A 540 -18.72 12.96 12.72
N VAL A 541 -18.35 11.76 13.17
CA VAL A 541 -19.29 10.65 13.34
C VAL A 541 -20.22 10.91 14.55
N ALA A 542 -19.70 11.49 15.62
CA ALA A 542 -20.42 11.74 16.88
C ALA A 542 -21.03 13.16 17.00
N GLU A 543 -20.42 14.21 16.42
CA GLU A 543 -20.92 15.59 16.54
C GLU A 543 -22.04 15.90 15.54
N ALA A 544 -23.23 16.07 16.10
CA ALA A 544 -24.42 16.59 15.47
C ALA A 544 -24.31 18.11 15.18
N ARG A 545 -23.63 18.53 14.11
CA ARG A 545 -23.66 19.95 13.71
C ARG A 545 -25.03 20.44 13.22
N LEU A 546 -25.99 19.53 13.00
CA LEU A 546 -27.36 19.82 12.54
C LEU A 546 -28.45 19.14 13.38
N GLY A 547 -28.15 18.75 14.63
CA GLY A 547 -29.13 18.11 15.53
C GLY A 547 -29.26 16.58 15.39
N GLN A 548 -28.53 15.98 14.44
CA GLN A 548 -28.33 14.54 14.27
C GLN A 548 -26.89 14.30 13.75
N GLY A 549 -26.11 13.44 14.42
CA GLY A 549 -24.78 13.00 13.96
C GLY A 549 -24.87 12.11 12.71
N MET A 550 -23.74 11.76 12.08
CA MET A 550 -23.78 10.89 10.88
C MET A 550 -24.39 9.51 11.19
N ARG A 551 -24.19 8.98 12.39
CA ARG A 551 -24.87 7.74 12.84
C ARG A 551 -26.37 7.94 13.01
N ASP A 552 -26.81 9.06 13.57
CA ASP A 552 -28.23 9.37 13.71
C ASP A 552 -28.92 9.47 12.34
N ARG A 553 -28.23 10.05 11.35
CA ARG A 553 -28.67 10.05 9.95
C ARG A 553 -28.71 8.65 9.36
N ALA A 554 -27.97 7.68 9.88
CA ALA A 554 -28.05 6.29 9.44
C ALA A 554 -29.17 5.51 10.14
N HIS A 555 -29.71 5.97 11.27
CA HIS A 555 -30.77 5.29 12.05
C HIS A 555 -32.20 5.47 11.49
N GLY A 556 -32.42 6.38 10.54
CA GLY A 556 -33.72 6.56 9.88
C GLY A 556 -34.11 5.38 8.98
N ASP A 557 -35.42 5.16 8.81
CA ASP A 557 -35.94 4.22 7.81
C ASP A 557 -35.80 4.88 6.42
N HIS A 558 -34.68 4.61 5.73
CA HIS A 558 -34.29 5.31 4.49
C HIS A 558 -35.08 4.90 3.25
N ASP A 559 -36.19 4.17 3.41
CA ASP A 559 -37.08 3.89 2.31
C ASP A 559 -37.80 5.16 1.79
N GLU A 560 -37.80 6.24 2.58
CA GLU A 560 -38.40 7.54 2.18
C GLU A 560 -37.37 8.60 1.72
N ASP A 561 -36.08 8.50 2.09
CA ASP A 561 -35.03 9.47 1.71
C ASP A 561 -34.00 8.86 0.75
N ASP A 562 -34.28 9.03 -0.54
CA ASP A 562 -33.49 8.54 -1.66
C ASP A 562 -32.02 9.02 -1.65
N GLU A 563 -31.69 10.10 -0.91
CA GLU A 563 -30.33 10.66 -0.80
C GLU A 563 -29.43 9.95 0.23
N LEU A 564 -30.04 9.27 1.22
CA LEU A 564 -29.33 8.55 2.29
C LEU A 564 -29.23 7.05 2.02
N LYS A 565 -30.03 6.54 1.08
CA LYS A 565 -30.07 5.13 0.69
C LYS A 565 -28.83 4.72 -0.11
N LEU A 566 -28.07 3.78 0.44
CA LEU A 566 -26.99 3.10 -0.28
C LEU A 566 -27.56 1.90 -1.03
N TRP A 567 -27.27 1.82 -2.33
CA TRP A 567 -27.55 0.63 -3.14
C TRP A 567 -26.30 -0.24 -3.19
N TYR A 568 -26.40 -1.48 -2.71
CA TYR A 568 -25.30 -2.44 -2.67
C TYR A 568 -25.82 -3.85 -2.96
N GLN A 569 -24.89 -4.74 -3.30
CA GLN A 569 -25.22 -6.12 -3.64
C GLN A 569 -25.90 -6.82 -2.46
N GLU A 570 -27.07 -7.41 -2.71
CA GLU A 570 -27.76 -8.21 -1.71
C GLU A 570 -27.05 -9.54 -1.43
N ASP A 571 -27.23 -10.03 -0.22
CA ASP A 571 -26.73 -11.34 0.17
C ASP A 571 -27.50 -12.45 -0.56
N GLY A 572 -26.91 -12.99 -1.62
CA GLY A 572 -27.49 -14.07 -2.41
C GLY A 572 -27.72 -15.40 -1.66
N TYR A 573 -27.32 -15.47 -0.38
CA TYR A 573 -27.50 -16.62 0.50
C TYR A 573 -28.41 -16.32 1.70
N LYS A 574 -29.03 -15.13 1.77
CA LYS A 574 -29.88 -14.66 2.88
C LYS A 574 -31.14 -15.51 3.09
N ASP A 575 -31.89 -15.78 2.03
CA ASP A 575 -33.17 -16.52 2.08
C ASP A 575 -33.01 -18.01 2.40
N LYS A 576 -31.77 -18.47 2.57
CA LYS A 576 -31.44 -19.83 2.94
C LYS A 576 -30.86 -19.92 4.35
N LEU A 577 -30.64 -18.82 5.07
CA LEU A 577 -30.20 -18.85 6.48
C LEU A 577 -31.37 -19.06 7.46
N LEU A 578 -32.58 -18.70 7.04
CA LEU A 578 -33.80 -18.89 7.80
C LEU A 578 -34.45 -20.19 7.33
N GLY A 579 -34.51 -21.20 8.20
CA GLY A 579 -35.47 -22.28 8.01
C GLY A 579 -36.86 -21.66 7.88
N ALA A 580 -37.60 -22.06 6.85
CA ALA A 580 -39.00 -21.70 6.71
C ALA A 580 -39.75 -22.08 8.01
N GLY A 581 -40.31 -21.08 8.67
CA GLY A 581 -41.03 -21.19 9.94
C GLY A 581 -41.25 -19.80 10.54
N ALA A 582 -42.01 -18.90 9.90
CA ALA A 582 -43.47 -18.80 10.08
C ALA A 582 -44.24 -20.10 10.32
#